data_AF-A0A1I6RGN6-F1
#
_entry.id   AF-A0A1I6RGN6-F1
#
_cell.length_a   1.000
_cell.length_b   1.000
_cell.length_c   1.000
_cell.angle_alpha   90.00
_cell.angle_beta   90.00
_cell.angle_gamma   90.00
#
_symmetry.space_group_name_H-M   'P 1'
#
loop_
_entity.id
_entity.type
_entity.pdbx_description
1 polymer ?
#
loop_
_entity_poly.entity_id
_entity_poly.type
_entity_poly.pdbx_seq_one_letter_code
_entity_poly.pdbx_strand_id
1 'polypeptide(L)' 'MEVLVCKTCDEVIDYLDSDKAGTLYGCCQCDCEKKEK' A
#
# COMPACT_ATOMS: atom_id res chain seq x y z
N MET A 1 3.00 -14.57 -0.41
CA MET A 1 2.04 -13.62 -0.99
C MET A 1 2.06 -12.37 -0.13
N GLU A 2 2.54 -11.27 -0.68
CA GLU A 2 2.57 -9.98 0.00
C GLU A 2 1.48 -9.07 -0.56
N VAL A 3 0.89 -8.23 0.28
CA VAL A 3 -0.10 -7.25 -0.14
C VAL A 3 0.42 -5.86 0.16
N LEU A 4 0.37 -4.98 -0.85
CA LEU A 4 0.69 -3.57 -0.70
C LEU A 4 -0.61 -2.81 -0.40
N VAL A 5 -0.67 -2.18 0.76
CA VAL A 5 -1.84 -1.44 1.25
C VAL A 5 -1.47 0.03 1.45
N CYS A 6 -2.39 0.94 1.19
CA CYS A 6 -2.19 2.34 1.46
C CYS A 6 -2.24 2.63 2.96
N LYS A 7 -1.20 3.25 3.52
CA LYS A 7 -1.13 3.67 4.93
C LYS A 7 -2.17 4.75 5.32
N THR A 8 -2.85 5.35 4.35
CA THR A 8 -3.71 6.54 4.56
C THR A 8 -5.19 6.23 4.39
N CYS A 9 -5.56 5.48 3.35
CA CYS A 9 -6.95 5.11 3.06
C CYS A 9 -7.24 3.61 3.26
N ASP A 10 -6.24 2.83 3.66
CA ASP A 10 -6.33 1.37 3.87
C ASP A 10 -6.73 0.59 2.60
N GLU A 11 -6.63 1.23 1.43
CA GLU A 11 -6.97 0.62 0.15
C GLU A 11 -5.84 -0.30 -0.33
N VAL A 12 -6.19 -1.47 -0.86
CA VAL A 12 -5.22 -2.39 -1.43
C VAL A 12 -4.72 -1.81 -2.75
N ILE A 13 -3.42 -1.52 -2.79
CA ILE A 13 -2.75 -0.96 -3.96
C ILE A 13 -2.40 -2.08 -4.93
N ASP A 14 -1.78 -3.15 -4.43
CA ASP A 14 -1.29 -4.23 -5.30
C ASP A 14 -1.08 -5.54 -4.52
N TYR A 15 -1.05 -6.66 -5.23
CA TYR A 15 -0.73 -7.98 -4.68
C TYR A 15 0.59 -8.46 -5.28
N LEU A 16 1.61 -8.54 -4.43
CA LEU A 16 2.94 -8.96 -4.80
C LEU A 16 3.08 -10.46 -4.59
N ASP A 17 3.34 -11.18 -5.67
CA ASP A 17 3.69 -12.59 -5.58
C ASP A 17 5.10 -12.73 -4.99
N SER A 18 5.17 -13.23 -3.77
CA SER A 18 6.39 -13.32 -2.98
C SER A 18 6.35 -14.58 -2.12
N ASP A 19 7.51 -15.18 -1.86
CA ASP A 19 7.64 -16.46 -1.16
C ASP A 19 7.24 -16.36 0.33
N LYS A 20 7.26 -15.12 0.88
CA LYS A 20 6.81 -14.82 2.24
C LYS A 20 5.42 -14.20 2.25
N ALA A 21 4.67 -14.45 3.32
CA ALA A 21 3.41 -13.77 3.58
C ALA A 21 3.66 -12.50 4.39
N GLY A 22 3.17 -11.35 3.91
CA GLY A 22 3.44 -10.06 4.54
C GLY A 22 2.52 -8.95 4.05
N THR A 23 2.42 -7.88 4.83
CA THR A 23 1.68 -6.66 4.47
C THR A 23 2.66 -5.51 4.39
N LEU A 24 2.76 -4.91 3.21
CA LEU A 24 3.56 -3.72 2.95
C LEU A 24 2.65 -2.50 2.96
N TYR A 25 3.17 -1.40 3.50
CA TYR A 25 2.43 -0.14 3.59
C TYR A 25 3.06 0.90 2.67
N GLY A 26 2.29 1.36 1.69
CA GLY A 26 2.67 2.39 0.72
C GLY A 26 1.74 3.60 0.78
N CYS A 27 1.93 4.54 -0.13
CA CYS A 27 0.96 5.60 -0.40
C CYS A 27 0.35 5.30 -1.78
N CYS A 28 -0.98 5.18 -1.87
CA CYS A 28 -1.63 5.06 -3.17
C CYS A 28 -1.56 6.41 -3.90
N GLN A 29 -1.55 6.37 -5.23
CA GLN A 29 -1.52 7.56 -6.09
C GLN A 29 -2.80 8.43 -5.96
N CYS A 30 -3.80 7.95 -5.22
CA CYS A 30 -5.05 8.63 -4.90
C CYS A 30 -4.84 9.75 -3.86
N ASP A 31 -4.22 10.88 -4.25
CA ASP A 31 -4.12 12.14 -3.48
C ASP A 31 -3.61 12.08 -2.02
N CYS A 32 -3.28 10.89 -1.50
CA CYS A 32 -2.81 10.62 -0.15
C CYS A 32 -1.40 11.20 0.07
N GLU A 33 -0.64 11.33 -1.02
CA GLU A 33 0.68 11.96 -1.04
C GLU A 33 0.61 13.50 -0.93
N LYS A 34 -0.55 14.12 -1.17
CA LYS A 34 -0.72 15.58 -1.06
C LYS A 34 -1.05 16.07 0.36
N LYS A 35 -0.90 15.21 1.38
CA LYS A 35 -1.05 15.57 2.79
C LYS A 35 0.27 15.77 3.54
N GLU A 36 1.35 16.12 2.83
CA GLU A 36 2.51 16.73 3.48
C GLU A 36 2.46 18.25 3.24
N LYS A 37 1.94 18.96 4.23
CA LYS A 37 2.02 20.43 4.37
C LYS A 37 2.69 20.74 5.69
#